data_AF-A0A1M5ER20-F1
#
_entry.id   AF-A0A1M5ER20-F1
#
_cell.length_a   1.000
_cell.length_b   1.000
_cell.length_c   1.000
_cell.angle_alpha   90.00
_cell.angle_beta   90.00
_cell.angle_gamma   90.00
#
_symmetry.space_group_name_H-M   'P 1'
#
loop_
_entity.id
_entity.type
_entity.pdbx_description
1 polymer ?
#
loop_
_entity_poly.entity_id
_entity_poly.type
_entity_poly.pdbx_seq_one_letter_code
_entity_poly.pdbx_strand_id
1 'polypeptide(L)' 'MAKEKDGKKKSDKTAPLKTAKEKREDKATKRKDKESESRNTAT' A
#
# COMPACT_ATOMS: atom_id res chain seq x y z
N MET A 1 -4.27 7.05 -43.25
CA MET A 1 -4.51 8.14 -42.28
C MET A 1 -5.62 7.66 -41.35
N ALA A 2 -5.54 7.60 -40.02
CA ALA A 2 -4.57 8.02 -39.04
C ALA A 2 -4.58 6.95 -37.92
N LYS A 3 -3.39 6.65 -37.41
CA LYS A 3 -3.20 5.80 -36.24
C LYS A 3 -3.80 6.51 -35.01
N GLU A 4 -4.39 5.70 -34.14
CA GLU A 4 -4.40 5.91 -32.69
C GLU A 4 -5.04 7.23 -32.23
N LYS A 5 -6.34 7.17 -31.89
CA LYS A 5 -6.87 8.06 -30.87
C LYS A 5 -6.26 7.64 -29.54
N ASP A 6 -5.05 8.12 -29.27
CA ASP A 6 -4.50 8.25 -27.92
C ASP A 6 -5.38 9.24 -27.15
N GLY A 7 -6.57 8.78 -26.80
CA GLY A 7 -7.50 9.48 -25.93
C GLY A 7 -6.83 9.56 -24.58
N LYS A 8 -6.24 10.72 -24.29
CA LYS A 8 -5.63 11.12 -23.01
C LYS A 8 -6.37 10.44 -21.86
N LYS A 9 -5.86 9.28 -21.41
CA LYS A 9 -6.43 8.57 -20.27
C LYS A 9 -6.29 9.54 -19.12
N LYS A 10 -7.42 10.02 -18.58
CA LYS A 10 -7.40 10.82 -17.36
C LYS A 10 -6.92 9.86 -16.29
N SER A 11 -5.63 9.89 -15.99
CA SER A 11 -5.07 9.11 -14.90
C SER A 11 -5.79 9.57 -13.65
N ASP A 12 -6.58 8.66 -13.09
CA ASP A 12 -7.21 8.86 -11.81
C ASP A 12 -6.08 9.12 -10.80
N LYS A 13 -6.07 10.32 -10.21
CA LYS A 13 -5.05 10.74 -9.24
C LYS A 13 -5.33 10.20 -7.84
N THR A 14 -6.38 9.39 -7.66
CA THR A 14 -6.68 8.75 -6.39
C THR A 14 -5.62 7.70 -6.14
N ALA A 15 -5.00 7.78 -4.96
CA ALA A 15 -4.07 6.75 -4.53
C ALA A 15 -4.77 5.38 -4.58
N PRO A 16 -4.12 4.32 -5.07
CA PRO A 16 -4.72 3.00 -5.12
C PRO A 16 -5.12 2.57 -3.72
N LEU A 17 -6.38 2.14 -3.58
CA LEU A 17 -6.85 1.59 -2.31
C LEU A 17 -6.08 0.32 -2.00
N LYS A 18 -5.53 0.24 -0.77
CA LYS A 18 -4.84 -0.95 -0.28
C LYS A 18 -5.71 -2.18 -0.43
N THR A 19 -5.15 -3.23 -1.01
CA THR A 19 -5.86 -4.51 -1.19
C THR A 19 -6.10 -5.20 0.16
N ALA A 20 -7.01 -6.18 0.21
CA ALA A 20 -7.26 -6.95 1.43
C ALA A 20 -6.02 -7.72 1.92
N LYS A 21 -5.15 -8.17 0.99
CA LYS A 21 -3.86 -8.80 1.31
C LYS A 21 -2.92 -7.80 1.98
N GLU A 22 -2.78 -6.61 1.40
CA GLU A 22 -1.93 -5.55 1.95
C GLU A 22 -2.40 -5.11 3.35
N LYS A 23 -3.71 -5.01 3.57
CA LYS A 23 -4.27 -4.72 4.92
C LYS A 23 -3.98 -5.83 5.94
N ARG A 24 -3.85 -7.09 5.50
CA ARG A 24 -3.52 -8.23 6.38
C ARG A 24 -2.04 -8.21 6.76
N GLU A 25 -1.18 -7.92 5.79
CA GLU A 25 0.26 -7.76 6.01
C GLU A 25 0.56 -6.59 6.93
N ASP A 26 -0.05 -5.42 6.70
CA ASP A 26 0.09 -4.22 7.55
C ASP A 26 -0.27 -4.50 9.02
N LYS A 27 -1.35 -5.28 9.25
CA LYS A 27 -1.73 -5.74 10.60
C LYS A 27 -0.72 -6.70 11.21
N ALA A 28 -0.15 -7.61 10.41
CA ALA A 28 0.85 -8.55 10.89
C ALA A 28 2.15 -7.84 11.26
N THR A 29 2.61 -6.91 10.41
CA THR A 29 3.79 -6.07 10.64
C THR A 29 3.61 -5.20 11.89
N LYS A 30 2.47 -4.50 12.02
CA LYS A 30 2.20 -3.67 13.22
C LYS A 30 2.22 -4.44 14.53
N ARG A 31 1.76 -5.70 14.53
CA ARG A 31 1.84 -6.58 15.72
C ARG A 31 3.30 -6.93 16.03
N LYS A 32 4.07 -7.29 15.01
CA LYS A 32 5.48 -7.62 15.13
C LYS A 32 6.31 -6.41 15.59
N ASP A 33 6.04 -5.22 15.05
CA ASP A 33 6.72 -3.99 15.43
C ASP A 33 6.42 -3.62 16.88
N LYS A 34 5.16 -3.70 17.31
CA LYS A 34 4.79 -3.46 18.70
C LYS A 34 5.46 -4.44 19.67
N GLU A 35 5.55 -5.72 19.29
CA GLU A 35 6.27 -6.72 20.06
C GLU A 35 7.78 -6.45 20.10
N SER A 36 8.38 -6.07 18.97
CA SER A 36 9.80 -5.73 18.87
C SER A 36 10.14 -4.49 19.69
N GLU A 37 9.30 -3.46 19.65
CA GLU A 37 9.48 -2.23 20.42
C GLU A 37 9.43 -2.55 21.92
N SER A 38 8.44 -3.34 22.35
CA SER A 38 8.33 -3.76 23.76
C SER A 38 9.51 -4.58 24.28
N ARG A 39 10.18 -5.34 23.41
CA ARG A 39 11.39 -6.11 23.76
C ARG A 39 12.64 -5.23 23.78
N ASN A 40 12.75 -4.28 22.85
CA ASN A 40 13.92 -3.39 22.78
C ASN A 40 13.92 -2.32 23.88
N THR A 41 12.75 -1.88 24.36
CA THR A 41 12.63 -0.92 25.47
C THR A 41 12.78 -1.56 26.86
N ALA A 42 12.93 -2.89 26.95
CA ALA A 42 13.11 -3.62 28.20
C ALA A 42 14.60 -3.87 28.55
N THR A 43 15.52 -3.15 27.90
CA THR A 43 16.97 -3.12 28.19
C THR A 43 17.34 -1.83 28.89
#